data_AF-L5NTJ2-F1
#
_entry.id   AF-L5NTJ2-F1
#
_cell.length_a   1.000
_cell.length_b   1.000
_cell.length_c   1.000
_cell.angle_alpha   90.00
_cell.angle_beta   90.00
_cell.angle_gamma   90.00
#
_symmetry.space_group_name_H-M   'P 1'
#
loop_
_entity.id
_entity.type
_entity.pdbx_description
1 polymer ?
#
loop_
_entity_poly.entity_id
_entity_poly.type
_entity_poly.pdbx_seq_one_letter_code
_entity_poly.pdbx_strand_id
1 'polypeptide(L)'
;RRTPPGNHHYVATDDAGDLLGVGVESWAIEVDRDDGTTELVGGPSGVELWDVTDPANPERRSTIEPPASPDPTLGGVWTTAHNFDFRDDRLYTSWYRGGVKRHDVSDPTDPVELAWWRDPERASFWTAQYAYPFADEGVFVASSRGVDDASPALYTFPDHAGDQRDPPTLGAEPTTEPLVNTPTPTPSPSGNETAAPASETESSTSATDAPGFGLGVGAAALGVAGWLVRRHERRD
;
A
#
# COMPACT_ATOMS: atom_id res chain seq x y z
N ARG A 1 20.72 -2.56 6.41
CA ARG A 1 19.67 -3.02 7.36
C ARG A 1 18.41 -2.28 6.94
N ARG A 2 17.28 -2.95 6.69
CA ARG A 2 16.04 -2.28 6.25
C ARG A 2 15.24 -1.70 7.45
N THR A 3 15.97 -1.32 8.49
CA THR A 3 15.43 -0.71 9.71
C THR A 3 15.44 0.82 9.54
N PRO A 4 14.65 1.59 10.30
CA PRO A 4 14.50 3.02 10.09
C PRO A 4 15.85 3.74 9.97
N PRO A 5 15.97 4.71 9.04
CA PRO A 5 14.88 5.30 8.25
C PRO A 5 14.40 4.44 7.06
N GLY A 6 14.93 3.21 6.88
CA GLY A 6 14.60 2.35 5.74
C GLY A 6 15.57 2.51 4.58
N ASN A 7 15.31 1.82 3.47
CA ASN A 7 15.97 2.10 2.19
C ASN A 7 15.03 2.84 1.25
N HIS A 8 15.56 3.84 0.53
CA HIS A 8 14.90 4.38 -0.65
C HIS A 8 14.85 3.25 -1.68
N HIS A 9 13.67 2.67 -1.85
CA HIS A 9 13.46 1.37 -2.47
C HIS A 9 13.01 1.49 -3.91
N TYR A 10 12.09 2.41 -4.16
CA TYR A 10 11.56 2.69 -5.49
C TYR A 10 11.42 4.20 -5.68
N VAL A 11 11.73 4.69 -6.87
CA VAL A 11 11.60 6.10 -7.23
C VAL A 11 11.01 6.20 -8.63
N ALA A 12 10.14 7.18 -8.81
CA ALA A 12 9.62 7.57 -10.12
C ALA A 12 9.21 9.04 -10.07
N THR A 13 9.26 9.72 -11.21
CA THR A 13 8.67 11.05 -11.36
C THR A 13 7.27 10.92 -11.95
N ASP A 14 6.49 11.98 -11.79
CA ASP A 14 5.29 12.20 -12.58
C ASP A 14 5.61 12.45 -14.07
N ASP A 15 4.57 12.68 -14.87
CA ASP A 15 4.68 12.90 -16.31
C ASP A 15 5.40 14.23 -16.66
N ALA A 16 5.28 15.26 -15.80
CA ALA A 16 5.96 16.53 -15.98
C ALA A 16 7.44 16.47 -15.58
N GLY A 17 7.80 15.55 -14.68
CA GLY A 17 9.15 15.37 -14.17
C GLY A 17 9.53 16.34 -13.06
N ASP A 18 8.56 17.05 -12.49
CA ASP A 18 8.76 18.04 -11.42
C ASP A 18 8.30 17.54 -10.04
N LEU A 19 7.54 16.44 -9.99
CA LEU A 19 7.20 15.74 -8.76
C LEU A 19 7.91 14.38 -8.72
N LEU A 20 8.71 14.16 -7.68
CA LEU A 20 9.42 12.91 -7.42
C LEU A 20 8.76 12.16 -6.26
N GLY A 21 8.35 10.92 -6.51
CA GLY A 21 8.02 9.96 -5.47
C GLY A 21 9.27 9.19 -5.01
N VAL A 22 9.43 9.01 -3.70
CA VAL A 22 10.44 8.14 -3.09
C VAL A 22 9.76 7.16 -2.15
N GLY A 23 9.62 5.91 -2.58
CA GLY A 23 9.09 4.81 -1.78
C GLY A 23 10.16 4.30 -0.83
N VAL A 24 9.85 4.33 0.46
CA VAL A 24 10.79 3.91 1.52
C VAL A 24 10.33 2.58 2.09
N GLU A 25 11.22 1.59 2.05
CA GLU A 25 10.95 0.26 2.57
C GLU A 25 11.62 0.07 3.94
N SER A 26 10.82 -0.15 4.98
CA SER A 26 11.33 -0.28 6.35
C SER A 26 10.45 -1.16 7.25
N TRP A 27 11.01 -1.58 8.38
CA TRP A 27 10.34 -2.39 9.41
C TRP A 27 10.79 -1.98 10.81
N ALA A 28 9.93 -2.19 11.80
CA ALA A 28 10.29 -2.02 13.20
C ALA A 28 11.34 -3.05 13.66
N ILE A 29 12.09 -2.68 14.68
CA ILE A 29 12.92 -3.59 15.47
C ILE A 29 12.52 -3.57 16.94
N GLU A 30 12.64 -4.72 17.57
CA GLU A 30 12.58 -4.84 19.01
C GLU A 30 13.90 -4.35 19.63
N VAL A 31 13.77 -3.45 20.61
CA VAL A 31 14.88 -2.90 21.38
C VAL A 31 14.59 -3.14 22.86
N ASP A 32 15.49 -3.87 23.52
CA ASP A 32 15.42 -4.07 24.96
C ASP A 32 15.81 -2.78 25.70
N ARG A 33 15.04 -2.49 26.75
CA ARG A 33 15.22 -1.34 27.63
C ARG A 33 15.93 -1.75 28.92
N ASP A 34 16.57 -0.79 29.57
CA ASP A 34 17.25 -0.99 30.85
C ASP A 34 16.29 -1.44 31.97
N ASP A 35 14.99 -1.18 31.84
CA ASP A 35 13.94 -1.60 32.77
C ASP A 35 13.42 -3.04 32.52
N GLY A 36 14.00 -3.75 31.54
CA GLY A 36 13.61 -5.11 31.18
C GLY A 36 12.38 -5.20 30.28
N THR A 37 11.86 -4.06 29.78
CA THR A 37 10.82 -4.04 28.74
C THR A 37 11.43 -4.08 27.34
N THR A 38 10.62 -4.42 26.34
CA THR A 38 11.00 -4.35 24.92
C THR A 38 10.10 -3.32 24.24
N GLU A 39 10.69 -2.45 23.42
CA GLU A 39 9.94 -1.50 22.57
C GLU A 39 10.19 -1.79 21.09
N LEU A 40 9.14 -1.62 20.29
CA LEU A 40 9.26 -1.51 18.83
C LEU A 40 9.71 -0.11 18.43
N VAL A 41 10.92 -0.01 17.89
CA VAL A 41 11.47 1.22 17.32
C VAL A 41 11.34 1.17 15.80
N GLY A 42 10.66 2.16 15.23
CA GLY A 42 10.42 2.23 13.80
C GLY A 42 9.06 1.72 13.38
N GLY A 43 8.99 1.24 12.15
CA GLY A 43 7.76 0.73 11.55
C GLY A 43 7.88 0.66 10.04
N PRO A 44 6.79 0.35 9.34
CA PRO A 44 6.70 0.54 7.90
C PRO A 44 6.91 2.01 7.53
N SER A 45 7.43 2.26 6.33
CA SER A 45 7.55 3.60 5.76
C SER A 45 6.71 3.76 4.50
N GLY A 46 6.45 5.03 4.18
CA GLY A 46 5.53 5.47 3.13
C GLY A 46 6.20 5.78 1.79
N VAL A 47 5.49 6.58 0.99
CA VAL A 47 6.02 7.22 -0.22
C VAL A 47 6.19 8.71 0.07
N GLU A 48 7.41 9.21 0.04
CA GLU A 48 7.68 10.65 0.15
C GLU A 48 7.44 11.34 -1.18
N LEU A 49 6.85 12.53 -1.14
CA LEU A 49 6.65 13.38 -2.31
C LEU A 49 7.57 14.59 -2.22
N TRP A 50 8.35 14.81 -3.28
CA TRP A 50 9.35 15.87 -3.38
C TRP A 50 9.12 16.70 -4.62
N ASP A 51 9.06 18.01 -4.46
CA ASP A 51 9.17 18.94 -5.59
C ASP A 51 10.63 19.00 -6.02
N VAL A 52 10.86 18.70 -7.30
CA VAL A 52 12.16 18.67 -7.96
C VAL A 52 12.20 19.59 -9.17
N THR A 53 11.32 20.60 -9.23
CA THR A 53 11.32 21.64 -10.28
C THR A 53 12.70 22.29 -10.41
N ASP A 54 13.36 22.57 -9.28
CA ASP A 54 14.79 22.86 -9.21
C ASP A 54 15.55 21.64 -8.67
N PRO A 55 16.19 20.82 -9.53
CA PRO A 55 16.92 19.64 -9.09
C PRO A 55 18.15 19.98 -8.24
N ALA A 56 18.62 21.23 -8.21
CA ALA A 56 19.67 21.67 -7.31
C ALA A 56 19.17 21.97 -5.89
N ASN A 57 17.86 22.15 -5.71
CA ASN A 57 17.22 22.46 -4.44
C ASN A 57 15.86 21.74 -4.28
N PRO A 58 15.86 20.40 -4.14
CA PRO A 58 14.63 19.63 -3.98
C PRO A 58 13.96 19.90 -2.63
N GLU A 59 12.63 20.00 -2.63
CA GLU A 59 11.83 20.32 -1.44
C GLU A 59 10.82 19.21 -1.15
N ARG A 60 10.91 18.59 0.04
CA ARG A 60 9.91 17.60 0.47
C ARG A 60 8.57 18.29 0.71
N ARG A 61 7.51 17.78 0.10
CA ARG A 61 6.13 18.29 0.22
C ARG A 61 5.33 17.51 1.26
N SER A 62 5.29 16.18 1.16
CA SER A 62 4.50 15.32 2.06
C SER A 62 4.99 13.87 2.07
N THR A 63 4.28 13.00 2.80
CA THR A 63 4.40 11.54 2.72
C THR A 63 3.02 10.90 2.64
N ILE A 64 2.85 9.94 1.75
CA ILE A 64 1.76 8.98 1.80
C ILE A 64 2.10 7.95 2.87
N GLU A 65 1.36 7.98 3.98
CA GLU A 65 1.60 7.09 5.11
C GLU A 65 1.27 5.63 4.79
N PRO A 66 2.07 4.67 5.29
CA PRO A 66 1.75 3.26 5.14
C PRO A 66 0.52 2.87 5.96
N PRO A 67 -0.24 1.84 5.54
CA PRO A 67 -1.25 1.24 6.41
C PRO A 67 -0.64 0.78 7.75
N ALA A 68 -1.39 0.98 8.83
CA ALA A 68 -1.01 0.47 10.14
C ALA A 68 -0.78 -1.05 10.08
N SER A 69 0.26 -1.53 10.77
CA SER A 69 0.55 -2.96 10.85
C SER A 69 0.37 -3.45 12.29
N PRO A 70 -0.31 -4.60 12.50
CA PRO A 70 -0.41 -5.21 13.82
C PRO A 70 0.90 -5.82 14.32
N ASP A 71 1.83 -6.11 13.41
CA ASP A 71 3.19 -6.55 13.70
C ASP A 71 4.12 -5.93 12.65
N PRO A 72 4.69 -4.73 12.92
CA PRO A 72 5.48 -4.00 11.95
C PRO A 72 6.91 -4.53 11.81
N THR A 73 7.26 -5.66 12.42
CA THR A 73 8.60 -6.25 12.35
C THR A 73 8.84 -6.95 11.02
N LEU A 74 10.11 -7.28 10.73
CA LEU A 74 10.47 -8.04 9.53
C LEU A 74 9.82 -9.44 9.50
N GLY A 75 9.48 -10.02 10.66
CA GLY A 75 8.78 -11.30 10.77
C GLY A 75 7.25 -11.19 10.72
N GLY A 76 6.71 -9.97 10.73
CA GLY A 76 5.31 -9.69 10.93
C GLY A 76 4.49 -9.43 9.67
N VAL A 77 3.51 -8.54 9.80
CA VAL A 77 2.60 -8.13 8.73
C VAL A 77 3.18 -6.94 7.99
N TRP A 78 3.66 -7.17 6.77
CA TRP A 78 4.30 -6.11 6.00
C TRP A 78 3.25 -5.19 5.37
N THR A 79 3.39 -3.89 5.65
CA THR A 79 2.55 -2.82 5.10
C THR A 79 3.36 -1.61 4.61
N THR A 80 4.68 -1.73 4.53
CA THR A 80 5.57 -0.68 4.01
C THR A 80 5.37 -0.49 2.50
N ALA A 81 5.67 0.71 1.98
CA ALA A 81 5.63 0.99 0.56
C ALA A 81 6.54 0.05 -0.23
N HIS A 82 6.06 -0.39 -1.39
CA HIS A 82 6.89 -1.08 -2.38
C HIS A 82 6.96 -0.25 -3.67
N ASN A 83 6.54 -0.77 -4.82
CA ASN A 83 6.56 0.01 -6.06
C ASN A 83 5.25 0.78 -6.23
N PHE A 84 5.33 1.90 -6.93
CA PHE A 84 4.19 2.74 -7.28
C PHE A 84 4.32 3.25 -8.71
N ASP A 85 3.29 3.95 -9.18
CA ASP A 85 3.26 4.56 -10.50
C ASP A 85 2.52 5.90 -10.47
N PHE A 86 2.92 6.83 -11.33
CA PHE A 86 2.26 8.11 -11.53
C PHE A 86 1.51 8.14 -12.85
N ARG A 87 0.33 8.77 -12.87
CA ARG A 87 -0.38 9.10 -14.11
C ARG A 87 -1.42 10.19 -13.87
N ASP A 88 -1.43 11.25 -14.67
CA ASP A 88 -2.49 12.28 -14.67
C ASP A 88 -2.85 12.78 -13.25
N ASP A 89 -1.87 13.29 -12.49
CA ASP A 89 -2.03 13.72 -11.08
C ASP A 89 -2.54 12.61 -10.13
N ARG A 90 -2.38 11.34 -10.51
CA ARG A 90 -2.67 10.18 -9.67
C ARG A 90 -1.42 9.42 -9.31
N LEU A 91 -1.42 8.89 -8.09
CA LEU A 91 -0.38 8.00 -7.59
C LEU A 91 -0.99 6.66 -7.18
N TYR A 92 -0.55 5.58 -7.81
CA TYR A 92 -0.96 4.20 -7.53
C TYR A 92 0.10 3.54 -6.68
N THR A 93 -0.20 3.22 -5.41
CA THR A 93 0.77 2.66 -4.46
C THR A 93 0.44 1.23 -4.09
N SER A 94 1.47 0.43 -3.79
CA SER A 94 1.35 -0.94 -3.30
C SER A 94 2.02 -1.12 -1.93
N TRP A 95 1.39 -1.92 -1.08
CA TRP A 95 1.66 -1.98 0.36
C TRP A 95 1.74 -3.40 0.90
N TYR A 96 2.32 -4.37 0.19
CA TYR A 96 2.33 -5.77 0.65
C TYR A 96 0.93 -6.24 1.11
N ARG A 97 0.77 -6.72 2.35
CA ARG A 97 -0.54 -7.16 2.89
C ARG A 97 -1.48 -5.98 3.16
N GLY A 98 -0.94 -4.76 3.26
CA GLY A 98 -1.67 -3.50 3.36
C GLY A 98 -2.46 -3.13 2.11
N GLY A 99 -2.26 -3.84 0.98
CA GLY A 99 -3.10 -3.70 -0.20
C GLY A 99 -2.55 -2.80 -1.29
N VAL A 100 -3.46 -2.19 -2.05
CA VAL A 100 -3.20 -1.15 -3.04
C VAL A 100 -4.01 0.10 -2.71
N LYS A 101 -3.49 1.26 -3.10
CA LYS A 101 -4.18 2.54 -2.93
C LYS A 101 -3.99 3.42 -4.16
N ARG A 102 -4.94 4.31 -4.38
CA ARG A 102 -4.90 5.36 -5.40
C ARG A 102 -5.08 6.71 -4.71
N HIS A 103 -4.21 7.66 -5.03
CA HIS A 103 -4.24 9.00 -4.45
C HIS A 103 -4.37 10.07 -5.54
N ASP A 104 -5.07 11.15 -5.23
CA ASP A 104 -4.93 12.44 -5.90
C ASP A 104 -3.66 13.12 -5.36
N VAL A 105 -2.76 13.49 -6.25
CA VAL A 105 -1.51 14.19 -5.91
C VAL A 105 -1.39 15.52 -6.66
N SER A 106 -2.51 16.06 -7.19
CA SER A 106 -2.52 17.38 -7.84
C SER A 106 -2.06 18.51 -6.92
N ASP A 107 -2.30 18.34 -5.61
CA ASP A 107 -1.63 19.11 -4.55
C ASP A 107 -0.69 18.15 -3.78
N PRO A 108 0.62 18.16 -4.06
CA PRO A 108 1.55 17.25 -3.41
C PRO A 108 1.78 17.59 -1.92
N THR A 109 1.27 18.71 -1.42
CA THR A 109 1.34 19.06 0.01
C THR A 109 0.20 18.44 0.83
N ASP A 110 -0.92 18.09 0.19
CA ASP A 110 -2.07 17.43 0.81
C ASP A 110 -2.66 16.33 -0.09
N PRO A 111 -1.96 15.20 -0.28
CA PRO A 111 -2.46 14.11 -1.10
C PRO A 111 -3.75 13.51 -0.55
N VAL A 112 -4.71 13.23 -1.43
CA VAL A 112 -6.02 12.68 -1.04
C VAL A 112 -6.13 11.23 -1.47
N GLU A 113 -6.34 10.31 -0.53
CA GLU A 113 -6.67 8.93 -0.87
C GLU A 113 -8.05 8.86 -1.55
N LEU A 114 -8.09 8.30 -2.76
CA LEU A 114 -9.30 8.19 -3.59
C LEU A 114 -9.91 6.79 -3.55
N ALA A 115 -9.08 5.76 -3.45
CA ALA A 115 -9.53 4.37 -3.37
C ALA A 115 -8.46 3.47 -2.76
N TRP A 116 -8.90 2.36 -2.17
CA TRP A 116 -8.01 1.35 -1.62
C TRP A 116 -8.66 -0.04 -1.57
N TRP A 117 -7.82 -1.07 -1.66
CA TRP A 117 -8.25 -2.47 -1.51
C TRP A 117 -7.21 -3.31 -0.83
N ARG A 118 -7.63 -4.25 0.02
CA ARG A 118 -6.79 -5.34 0.53
C ARG A 118 -7.57 -6.64 0.73
N ASP A 119 -6.83 -7.74 0.64
CA ASP A 119 -7.21 -9.07 1.10
C ASP A 119 -5.94 -9.75 1.62
N PRO A 120 -5.57 -9.52 2.90
CA PRO A 120 -4.26 -9.90 3.41
C PRO A 120 -4.07 -11.42 3.58
N GLU A 121 -5.14 -12.21 3.49
CA GLU A 121 -5.07 -13.67 3.47
C GLU A 121 -4.71 -14.22 2.08
N ARG A 122 -4.99 -13.46 1.02
CA ARG A 122 -4.80 -13.90 -0.37
C ARG A 122 -3.75 -13.11 -1.14
N ALA A 123 -3.52 -11.86 -0.76
CA ALA A 123 -2.75 -10.91 -1.54
C ALA A 123 -1.71 -10.15 -0.70
N SER A 124 -0.51 -10.07 -1.27
CA SER A 124 0.57 -9.20 -0.84
C SER A 124 1.17 -8.52 -2.07
N PHE A 125 0.94 -7.22 -2.21
CA PHE A 125 1.21 -6.47 -3.45
C PHE A 125 2.65 -5.95 -3.54
N TRP A 126 3.24 -6.11 -4.72
CA TRP A 126 4.62 -5.74 -5.04
C TRP A 126 4.70 -4.49 -5.93
N THR A 127 3.72 -4.29 -6.81
CA THR A 127 3.60 -3.07 -7.61
C THR A 127 2.15 -2.80 -7.92
N ALA A 128 1.79 -1.53 -8.04
CA ALA A 128 0.58 -1.04 -8.68
C ALA A 128 0.99 -0.13 -9.83
N GLN A 129 0.37 -0.30 -11.00
CA GLN A 129 0.67 0.48 -12.20
C GLN A 129 -0.61 0.84 -12.92
N TYR A 130 -0.66 2.07 -13.46
CA TYR A 130 -1.72 2.46 -14.36
C TYR A 130 -1.72 1.54 -15.59
N ALA A 131 -2.90 1.13 -16.03
CA ALA A 131 -3.06 0.32 -17.23
C ALA A 131 -3.95 1.05 -18.22
N TYR A 132 -3.40 1.34 -19.40
CA TYR A 132 -4.07 2.07 -20.49
C TYR A 132 -5.50 1.55 -20.71
N PRO A 133 -6.50 2.44 -20.95
CA PRO A 133 -7.90 2.06 -20.81
C PRO A 133 -8.27 0.94 -21.78
N PHE A 134 -8.49 -0.26 -21.22
CA PHE A 134 -9.18 -1.35 -21.89
C PHE A 134 -10.70 -1.29 -21.64
N ALA A 135 -11.15 -0.33 -20.82
CA ALA A 135 -12.53 -0.13 -20.38
C ALA A 135 -12.84 1.38 -20.25
N ASP A 136 -14.13 1.73 -20.31
CA ASP A 136 -14.61 3.13 -20.26
C ASP A 136 -14.20 3.86 -18.97
N GLU A 137 -14.03 3.12 -17.87
CA GLU A 137 -13.68 3.63 -16.55
C GLU A 137 -12.16 3.61 -16.24
N GLY A 138 -11.33 3.15 -17.18
CA GLY A 138 -9.89 2.95 -16.95
C GLY A 138 -9.61 1.78 -15.99
N VAL A 139 -8.36 1.31 -15.98
CA VAL A 139 -7.95 0.19 -15.12
C VAL A 139 -6.55 0.45 -14.58
N PHE A 140 -6.25 0.00 -13.38
CA PHE A 140 -4.87 -0.18 -12.94
C PHE A 140 -4.65 -1.64 -12.54
N VAL A 141 -3.41 -2.09 -12.66
CA VAL A 141 -3.02 -3.47 -12.38
C VAL A 141 -2.09 -3.51 -11.19
N ALA A 142 -2.18 -4.57 -10.40
CA ALA A 142 -1.24 -4.81 -9.32
C ALA A 142 -0.83 -6.27 -9.26
N SER A 143 0.48 -6.49 -9.10
CA SER A 143 1.00 -7.84 -8.94
C SER A 143 1.07 -8.20 -7.46
N SER A 144 0.54 -9.36 -7.12
CA SER A 144 0.75 -9.97 -5.82
C SER A 144 1.83 -11.04 -5.90
N ARG A 145 2.72 -11.06 -4.90
CA ARG A 145 3.73 -12.11 -4.74
C ARG A 145 3.19 -13.41 -4.13
N GLY A 146 1.88 -13.50 -3.89
CA GLY A 146 1.28 -14.59 -3.12
C GLY A 146 1.46 -14.40 -1.61
N VAL A 147 0.67 -15.13 -0.83
CA VAL A 147 0.68 -15.12 0.63
C VAL A 147 0.45 -16.53 1.13
N ASP A 148 1.37 -17.06 1.93
CA ASP A 148 1.25 -18.40 2.50
C ASP A 148 1.00 -19.45 1.39
N ASP A 149 -0.18 -20.08 1.36
CA ASP A 149 -0.57 -21.04 0.31
C ASP A 149 -1.20 -20.38 -0.93
N ALA A 150 -1.52 -19.08 -0.89
CA ALA A 150 -2.07 -18.34 -2.01
C ALA A 150 -1.00 -18.06 -3.07
N SER A 151 -1.29 -18.45 -4.32
CA SER A 151 -0.38 -18.27 -5.44
C SER A 151 -0.21 -16.79 -5.82
N PRO A 152 0.96 -16.40 -6.38
CA PRO A 152 1.12 -15.10 -7.03
C PRO A 152 0.05 -14.89 -8.11
N ALA A 153 -0.43 -13.66 -8.24
CA ALA A 153 -1.49 -13.32 -9.19
C ALA A 153 -1.38 -11.87 -9.65
N LEU A 154 -1.98 -11.57 -10.81
CA LEU A 154 -2.22 -10.21 -11.28
C LEU A 154 -3.68 -9.84 -10.99
N TYR A 155 -3.86 -8.71 -10.32
CA TYR A 155 -5.16 -8.14 -10.00
C TYR A 155 -5.41 -6.93 -10.89
N THR A 156 -6.66 -6.77 -11.32
CA THR A 156 -7.14 -5.59 -12.03
C THR A 156 -8.13 -4.83 -11.15
N PHE A 157 -8.02 -3.52 -11.14
CA PHE A 157 -8.86 -2.62 -10.38
C PHE A 157 -9.38 -1.50 -11.29
N PRO A 158 -10.68 -1.23 -11.29
CA PRO A 158 -11.22 -0.03 -11.93
C PRO A 158 -10.57 1.27 -11.46
N ASP A 159 -10.36 2.21 -12.37
CA ASP A 159 -9.61 3.45 -12.10
C ASP A 159 -10.55 4.60 -11.67
N HIS A 160 -11.28 4.40 -10.57
CA HIS A 160 -12.16 5.41 -10.00
C HIS A 160 -12.07 5.45 -8.48
N ALA A 161 -12.64 6.51 -7.87
CA ALA A 161 -12.70 6.63 -6.41
C ALA A 161 -13.72 5.66 -5.80
N GLY A 162 -13.48 5.16 -4.60
CA GLY A 162 -14.39 4.25 -3.90
C GLY A 162 -13.77 3.56 -2.69
N ASP A 163 -14.63 3.13 -1.76
CA ASP A 163 -14.24 2.43 -0.54
C ASP A 163 -14.53 0.93 -0.64
N GLN A 164 -13.60 0.08 -0.22
CA GLN A 164 -13.85 -1.35 -0.06
C GLN A 164 -14.92 -1.61 1.02
N ARG A 165 -16.07 -2.21 0.66
CA ARG A 165 -17.03 -2.70 1.65
C ARG A 165 -16.44 -3.87 2.42
N ASP A 166 -16.76 -3.89 3.72
CA ASP A 166 -16.41 -4.96 4.66
C ASP A 166 -14.91 -5.32 4.60
N PRO A 167 -14.01 -4.34 4.80
CA PRO A 167 -12.59 -4.57 4.61
C PRO A 167 -12.05 -5.56 5.66
N PRO A 168 -11.29 -6.58 5.24
CA PRO A 168 -10.69 -7.52 6.19
C PRO A 168 -9.67 -6.81 7.07
N THR A 169 -9.49 -7.25 8.32
CA THR A 169 -8.43 -6.73 9.19
C THR A 169 -7.06 -7.26 8.75
N LEU A 170 -5.98 -6.59 9.16
CA LEU A 170 -4.60 -7.07 8.89
C LEU A 170 -4.14 -8.15 9.88
N GLY A 171 -5.02 -8.56 10.79
CA GLY A 171 -4.73 -9.42 11.94
C GLY A 171 -5.54 -8.95 13.15
N ALA A 172 -5.21 -9.50 14.33
CA ALA A 172 -5.67 -8.90 15.58
C ALA A 172 -5.06 -7.50 15.68
N GLU A 173 -5.91 -6.47 15.74
CA GLU A 173 -5.46 -5.12 16.06
C GLU A 173 -4.70 -5.20 17.40
N PRO A 174 -3.43 -4.78 17.46
CA PRO A 174 -2.77 -4.66 18.75
C PRO A 174 -3.61 -3.65 19.55
N THR A 175 -3.98 -4.00 20.77
CA THR A 175 -4.43 -3.03 21.77
C THR A 175 -3.22 -2.19 22.18
N THR A 176 -2.69 -1.43 21.24
CA THR A 176 -1.69 -0.42 21.46
C THR A 176 -2.31 0.82 20.89
N GLU A 177 -2.73 1.72 21.78
CA GLU A 177 -3.12 3.09 21.45
C GLU A 177 -2.18 3.62 20.36
N PRO A 178 -2.68 4.28 19.31
CA PRO A 178 -1.80 4.85 18.31
C PRO A 178 -0.79 5.73 19.03
N LEU A 179 0.50 5.42 18.89
CA LEU A 179 1.59 6.32 19.29
C LEU A 179 1.57 7.50 18.31
N VAL A 180 0.58 8.37 18.49
CA VAL A 180 0.63 9.71 17.97
C VAL A 180 1.74 10.38 18.74
N ASN A 181 2.87 10.66 18.07
CA ASN A 181 3.85 11.63 18.56
C ASN A 181 3.19 13.02 18.54
N THR A 182 2.27 13.27 19.46
CA THR A 182 1.66 14.58 19.70
C THR A 182 2.51 15.28 20.77
N PRO A 183 3.04 16.50 20.53
CA PRO A 183 3.64 17.28 21.60
C PRO A 183 2.61 17.53 22.71
N THR A 184 3.00 17.24 23.95
CA THR A 184 2.20 17.31 25.19
C THR A 184 1.30 18.55 25.29
N PRO A 185 -0.04 18.39 25.26
CA PRO A 185 -0.96 19.42 25.73
C PRO A 185 -1.32 19.22 27.22
N THR A 186 -1.31 20.32 27.97
CA THR A 186 -1.70 20.47 29.39
C THR A 186 -3.14 20.00 29.65
N PRO A 187 -3.47 19.32 30.78
CA PRO A 187 -4.74 18.61 30.94
C PRO A 187 -5.88 19.44 31.59
N SER A 188 -7.13 19.15 31.20
CA SER A 188 -8.35 19.22 32.04
C SER A 188 -9.58 18.60 31.35
N PRO A 189 -10.65 18.16 32.08
CA PRO A 189 -11.03 16.75 32.08
C PRO A 189 -12.46 16.40 31.60
N SER A 190 -12.64 15.08 31.36
CA SER A 190 -13.80 14.22 31.66
C SER A 190 -14.97 14.07 30.66
N GLY A 191 -15.33 12.81 30.36
CA GLY A 191 -16.58 12.40 29.71
C GLY A 191 -16.67 10.91 29.36
N ASN A 192 -17.40 10.16 30.21
CA ASN A 192 -17.61 8.70 30.32
C ASN A 192 -18.36 7.95 29.17
N GLU A 193 -17.96 6.68 28.97
CA GLU A 193 -18.76 5.41 28.85
C GLU A 193 -19.69 5.11 27.64
N THR A 194 -19.50 4.01 26.86
CA THR A 194 -19.99 2.58 27.01
C THR A 194 -21.27 2.32 26.16
N ALA A 195 -21.57 1.21 25.45
CA ALA A 195 -20.94 -0.04 24.97
C ALA A 195 -21.90 -0.81 24.01
N ALA A 196 -21.35 -1.71 23.16
CA ALA A 196 -21.78 -3.09 22.75
C ALA A 196 -23.24 -3.43 22.27
N PRO A 197 -23.53 -4.63 21.71
CA PRO A 197 -22.79 -5.60 20.88
C PRO A 197 -23.54 -6.08 19.59
N ALA A 198 -22.91 -7.01 18.86
CA ALA A 198 -23.31 -7.65 17.60
C ALA A 198 -24.24 -8.88 17.72
N SER A 199 -24.75 -9.36 16.58
CA SER A 199 -25.17 -10.77 16.37
C SER A 199 -25.11 -11.17 14.89
N GLU A 200 -24.59 -12.38 14.66
CA GLU A 200 -24.22 -13.05 13.41
C GLU A 200 -25.40 -13.75 12.71
N THR A 201 -25.26 -14.08 11.41
CA THR A 201 -25.48 -15.44 10.83
C THR A 201 -25.04 -15.47 9.35
N GLU A 202 -24.28 -16.53 9.01
CA GLU A 202 -23.63 -16.86 7.74
C GLU A 202 -24.59 -17.32 6.61
N SER A 203 -24.17 -17.19 5.34
CA SER A 203 -24.04 -18.33 4.39
C SER A 203 -23.40 -17.91 3.05
N SER A 204 -22.57 -18.80 2.52
CA SER A 204 -21.64 -18.69 1.40
C SER A 204 -22.23 -18.85 0.00
N THR A 205 -21.72 -18.12 -0.98
CA THR A 205 -21.50 -18.59 -2.37
C THR A 205 -20.37 -17.82 -3.05
N SER A 206 -19.57 -18.53 -3.85
CA SER A 206 -18.34 -18.12 -4.51
C SER A 206 -18.52 -17.12 -5.67
N ALA A 207 -18.14 -15.88 -5.42
CA ALA A 207 -17.53 -14.90 -6.33
C ALA A 207 -17.06 -13.77 -5.41
N THR A 208 -15.79 -13.37 -5.42
CA THR A 208 -15.37 -12.19 -4.66
C THR A 208 -15.88 -10.95 -5.39
N ASP A 209 -17.13 -10.58 -5.11
CA ASP A 209 -17.58 -9.20 -5.21
C ASP A 209 -16.71 -8.41 -4.23
N ALA A 210 -15.75 -7.65 -4.77
CA ALA A 210 -14.93 -6.70 -4.01
C ALA A 210 -15.44 -5.28 -4.29
N PRO A 211 -16.50 -4.86 -3.59
CA PRO A 211 -17.15 -3.57 -3.78
C PRO A 211 -16.32 -2.45 -3.14
N GLY A 212 -15.26 -2.04 -3.81
CA GLY A 212 -14.65 -0.70 -3.65
C GLY A 212 -14.25 -0.08 -4.98
N PHE A 213 -14.41 -0.86 -6.04
CA PHE A 213 -13.99 -0.54 -7.40
C PHE A 213 -15.09 -0.93 -8.40
N GLY A 214 -16.38 -0.84 -8.04
CA GLY A 214 -17.45 -1.35 -8.91
C GLY A 214 -17.36 -2.88 -9.16
N LEU A 215 -18.23 -3.42 -10.01
CA LEU A 215 -18.22 -4.84 -10.38
C LEU A 215 -17.04 -5.11 -11.33
N GLY A 216 -15.84 -5.45 -10.82
CA GLY A 216 -14.69 -5.63 -11.73
C GLY A 216 -13.39 -6.25 -11.23
N VAL A 217 -13.27 -6.68 -9.97
CA VAL A 217 -12.00 -7.29 -9.51
C VAL A 217 -11.87 -8.72 -10.04
N GLY A 218 -11.12 -8.88 -11.14
CA GLY A 218 -10.75 -10.16 -11.71
C GLY A 218 -9.33 -10.55 -11.35
N ALA A 219 -9.14 -11.66 -10.65
CA ALA A 219 -7.82 -12.27 -10.48
C ALA A 219 -7.56 -13.20 -11.68
N ALA A 220 -6.58 -12.84 -12.53
CA ALA A 220 -6.12 -13.71 -13.61
C ALA A 220 -4.70 -14.20 -13.29
N ALA A 221 -4.56 -15.50 -13.02
CA ALA A 221 -3.25 -16.14 -12.92
C ALA A 221 -2.74 -16.48 -14.32
N LEU A 222 -1.89 -15.62 -14.90
CA LEU A 222 -1.18 -15.92 -16.14
C LEU A 222 0.25 -16.34 -15.82
N GLY A 223 0.49 -17.66 -15.82
CA GLY A 223 1.84 -18.22 -15.79
C GLY A 223 2.50 -18.07 -17.17
N VAL A 224 3.53 -17.23 -17.28
CA VAL A 224 4.31 -17.11 -18.53
C VAL A 224 5.28 -18.29 -18.63
N ALA A 225 4.93 -19.28 -19.44
CA ALA A 225 5.87 -20.27 -19.95
C ALA A 225 6.63 -19.68 -21.14
N GLY A 226 7.88 -19.30 -20.94
CA GLY A 226 8.74 -18.79 -22.02
C GLY A 226 9.24 -19.92 -22.92
N TRP A 227 8.80 -19.96 -24.19
CA TRP A 227 9.55 -20.63 -25.26
C TRP A 227 9.24 -20.05 -26.64
N LEU A 228 10.21 -19.34 -27.24
CA LEU A 228 10.73 -19.53 -28.61
C LEU A 228 11.42 -18.28 -29.15
N VAL A 229 12.74 -18.34 -29.30
CA VAL A 229 13.42 -17.68 -30.42
C VAL A 229 14.26 -18.74 -31.13
N ARG A 230 13.78 -19.22 -32.28
CA ARG A 230 14.58 -20.01 -33.22
C ARG A 230 14.82 -19.18 -34.47
N ARG A 231 16.09 -18.83 -34.64
CA ARG A 231 16.83 -18.31 -35.81
C ARG A 231 16.05 -18.06 -37.10
N HIS A 232 16.18 -16.83 -37.59
CA HIS A 232 16.29 -16.57 -39.03
C HIS A 232 17.73 -16.12 -39.32
N GLU A 233 18.55 -17.04 -39.82
CA GLU A 233 19.80 -16.68 -40.52
C GLU A 233 19.42 -16.36 -41.98
N ARG A 234 19.72 -15.13 -42.42
CA ARG A 234 19.89 -14.75 -43.83
C ARG A 234 21.16 -13.90 -43.92
N ARG A 235 22.11 -14.39 -44.73
CA ARG A 235 23.28 -13.75 -45.37
C ARG A 235 24.01 -14.92 -46.06
N ASP A 236 24.27 -14.98 -47.35
CA ASP A 236 24.13 -14.10 -48.50
C ASP A 236 23.81 -14.97 -49.74
#